data_AF-A0AAU7X419-F1
#
_entry.id   AF-A0AAU7X419-F1
#
_cell.length_a   1.000
_cell.length_b   1.000
_cell.length_c   1.000
_cell.angle_alpha   90.00
_cell.angle_beta   90.00
_cell.angle_gamma   90.00
#
_symmetry.space_group_name_H-M   'P 1'
#
loop_
_entity.id
_entity.type
_entity.pdbx_description
1 polymer ?
#
loop_
_entity_poly.entity_id
_entity_poly.type
_entity_poly.pdbx_seq_one_letter_code
_entity_poly.pdbx_strand_id
1 'polypeptide(L)'
;MYRATSTEAVFRADGAIIPADPDNRDWQAYLAWLADGNAPEPAAAPEPTPAAVSARRAEALAALAASDIVVLRRAELGLALPEDWRTYRIALRAVVSGAVDTLPERPPWPPTA
;
A
#
# COMPACT_ATOMS: atom_id res chain seq x y z
N MET A 1 24.99 12.68 -5.98
CA MET A 1 23.67 12.10 -6.30
C MET A 1 22.65 12.73 -5.39
N TYR A 2 21.51 13.15 -5.95
CA TYR A 2 20.41 13.78 -5.23
C TYR A 2 19.16 12.92 -5.33
N ARG A 3 18.33 12.95 -4.29
CA ARG A 3 17.05 12.25 -4.21
C ARG A 3 15.94 13.23 -3.85
N ALA A 4 14.83 13.17 -4.58
CA ALA A 4 13.68 14.01 -4.29
C ALA A 4 13.06 13.65 -2.93
N THR A 5 12.54 14.64 -2.22
CA THR A 5 11.66 14.40 -1.06
C THR A 5 10.20 14.53 -1.49
N SER A 6 9.27 14.20 -0.59
CA SER A 6 7.84 14.51 -0.78
C SER A 6 7.53 16.02 -0.67
N THR A 7 8.55 16.86 -0.49
CA THR A 7 8.49 18.32 -0.41
C THR A 7 9.48 18.93 -1.42
N GLU A 8 9.58 20.26 -1.49
CA GLU A 8 10.50 20.93 -2.42
C GLU A 8 11.99 20.73 -2.06
N ALA A 9 12.31 20.23 -0.86
CA ALA A 9 13.68 19.91 -0.46
C ALA A 9 14.23 18.66 -1.18
N VAL A 10 15.56 18.57 -1.29
CA VAL A 10 16.26 17.39 -1.85
C VAL A 10 17.22 16.78 -0.84
N PHE A 11 17.29 15.45 -0.81
CA PHE A 11 18.34 14.74 -0.08
C PHE A 11 19.59 14.66 -0.93
N ARG A 12 20.73 15.01 -0.34
CA ARG A 12 22.04 14.73 -0.92
C ARG A 12 22.59 13.42 -0.35
N ALA A 13 23.45 12.75 -1.12
CA ALA A 13 24.01 11.43 -0.77
C ALA A 13 24.77 11.37 0.57
N ASP A 14 25.14 12.52 1.15
CA ASP A 14 25.74 12.64 2.48
C ASP A 14 24.70 12.65 3.62
N GLY A 15 23.41 12.52 3.30
CA GLY A 15 22.31 12.54 4.27
C GLY A 15 21.80 13.94 4.60
N ALA A 16 22.36 15.00 3.99
CA ALA A 16 21.89 16.36 4.19
C ALA A 16 20.55 16.60 3.48
N ILE A 17 19.61 17.25 4.19
CA ILE A 17 18.38 17.78 3.60
C ILE A 17 18.67 19.20 3.12
N ILE A 18 18.58 19.41 1.81
CA ILE A 18 18.80 20.70 1.18
C ILE A 18 17.43 21.35 0.93
N PRO A 19 17.06 22.42 1.66
CA PRO A 19 15.85 23.17 1.40
C PRO A 19 15.91 23.89 0.04
N ALA A 20 14.76 24.07 -0.60
CA ALA A 20 14.60 24.82 -1.85
C ALA A 20 14.72 26.34 -1.65
N ASP A 21 15.85 26.77 -1.09
CA ASP A 21 16.13 28.17 -0.81
C ASP A 21 17.09 28.72 -1.88
N PRO A 22 16.73 29.79 -2.61
CA PRO A 22 17.61 30.39 -3.62
C PRO A 22 18.94 30.89 -3.05
N ASP A 23 19.02 31.22 -1.76
CA ASP A 23 20.25 31.65 -1.10
C ASP A 23 21.10 30.46 -0.60
N ASN A 24 20.58 29.23 -0.70
CA ASN A 24 21.32 28.03 -0.34
C ASN A 24 22.23 27.57 -1.48
N ARG A 25 23.54 27.58 -1.21
CA ARG A 25 24.58 27.14 -2.15
C ARG A 25 24.39 25.69 -2.62
N ASP A 26 23.93 24.80 -1.74
CA ASP A 26 23.70 23.39 -2.07
C ASP A 26 22.48 23.23 -2.99
N TRP A 27 21.48 24.10 -2.88
CA TRP A 27 20.33 24.15 -3.79
C TRP A 27 20.74 24.64 -5.18
N GLN A 28 21.57 25.69 -5.25
CA GLN A 28 22.12 26.17 -6.52
C GLN A 28 22.98 25.10 -7.22
N ALA A 29 23.76 24.34 -6.47
CA ALA A 29 24.55 23.22 -7.00
C ALA A 29 23.66 22.09 -7.54
N TYR A 30 22.52 21.82 -6.89
CA TYR A 30 21.51 20.89 -7.40
C TYR A 30 20.87 21.39 -8.70
N LEU A 31 20.52 22.68 -8.81
CA LEU A 31 19.96 23.27 -10.02
C LEU A 31 20.92 23.22 -11.22
N ALA A 32 22.21 23.48 -10.99
CA ALA A 32 23.24 23.35 -12.03
C ALA A 32 23.36 21.90 -12.51
N TRP A 33 23.35 20.95 -11.57
CA TRP A 33 23.38 19.51 -11.89
C TRP A 33 22.15 19.05 -12.69
N LEU A 34 20.95 19.57 -12.38
CA LEU A 34 19.76 19.35 -13.21
C LEU A 34 19.90 19.95 -14.62
N ALA A 35 20.46 21.15 -14.74
CA ALA A 35 20.66 21.83 -16.02
C ALA A 35 21.65 21.09 -16.94
N ASP A 36 22.60 20.36 -16.36
CA ASP A 36 23.51 19.46 -17.07
C ASP A 36 22.82 18.16 -17.59
N GLY A 37 21.50 18.03 -17.42
CA GLY A 37 20.70 16.92 -17.92
C GLY A 37 20.62 15.72 -16.98
N ASN A 38 21.02 15.87 -15.72
CA ASN A 38 20.89 14.81 -14.74
C ASN A 38 19.49 14.80 -14.11
N ALA A 39 19.04 13.62 -13.66
CA ALA A 39 17.74 13.44 -13.01
C ALA A 39 17.89 12.89 -11.59
N PRO A 40 17.25 13.49 -10.57
CA PRO A 40 17.32 13.00 -9.20
C PRO A 40 16.63 11.65 -9.08
N GLU A 41 17.06 10.86 -8.11
CA GLU A 41 16.35 9.63 -7.78
C GLU A 41 14.95 9.97 -7.24
N PRO A 42 13.89 9.24 -7.63
CA PRO A 42 12.55 9.47 -7.10
C PRO A 42 12.52 9.32 -5.58
N ALA A 43 11.62 10.09 -4.95
CA ALA A 43 11.30 9.91 -3.54
C ALA A 43 10.79 8.48 -3.30
N ALA A 44 11.04 7.92 -2.11
CA ALA A 44 10.36 6.68 -1.74
C ALA A 44 8.87 6.95 -1.66
N ALA A 45 8.06 5.93 -1.96
CA ALA A 45 6.64 5.98 -1.70
C ALA A 45 6.42 6.39 -0.23
N PRO A 46 5.46 7.29 0.05
CA PRO A 46 5.15 7.65 1.42
C PRO A 46 4.72 6.40 2.19
N GLU A 47 5.17 6.28 3.44
CA GLU A 47 4.63 5.24 4.32
C GLU A 47 3.11 5.41 4.46
N PRO A 48 2.33 4.32 4.51
CA PRO A 48 0.90 4.42 4.67
C PRO A 48 0.56 5.11 5.99
N THR A 49 -0.32 6.11 5.93
CA THR A 49 -0.77 6.80 7.14
C THR A 49 -1.54 5.84 8.07
N PRO A 50 -1.57 6.08 9.40
CA PRO A 50 -2.38 5.28 10.31
C PRO A 50 -3.87 5.22 9.91
N ALA A 51 -4.38 6.29 9.31
CA ALA A 51 -5.73 6.35 8.77
C ALA A 51 -5.91 5.41 7.57
N ALA A 52 -4.96 5.37 6.63
CA ALA A 52 -4.99 4.45 5.49
C ALA A 52 -4.92 2.98 5.94
N VAL A 53 -4.07 2.67 6.92
CA VAL A 53 -3.98 1.32 7.52
C VAL A 53 -5.31 0.94 8.19
N SER A 54 -5.89 1.85 8.95
CA SER A 54 -7.17 1.62 9.63
C SER A 54 -8.33 1.41 8.66
N ALA A 55 -8.41 2.21 7.59
CA ALA A 55 -9.41 2.08 6.54
C ALA A 55 -9.32 0.71 5.84
N ARG A 56 -8.10 0.28 5.51
CA ARG A 56 -7.86 -1.04 4.92
C ARG A 56 -8.28 -2.19 5.82
N ARG A 57 -7.98 -2.11 7.12
CA ARG A 57 -8.43 -3.12 8.09
C ARG A 57 -9.96 -3.16 8.19
N ALA A 58 -10.62 -2.00 8.19
CA ALA A 58 -12.07 -1.91 8.19
C ALA A 58 -12.69 -2.54 6.94
N GLU A 59 -12.10 -2.30 5.76
CA GLU A 59 -12.51 -2.92 4.50
C GLU A 59 -12.36 -4.45 4.54
N ALA A 60 -11.23 -4.95 5.06
CA ALA A 60 -11.02 -6.39 5.21
C ALA A 60 -12.03 -7.04 6.18
N LEU A 61 -12.41 -6.34 7.27
CA LEU A 61 -13.47 -6.79 8.18
C LEU A 61 -14.85 -6.81 7.50
N ALA A 62 -15.18 -5.77 6.73
CA ALA A 62 -16.43 -5.72 5.97
C ALA A 62 -16.51 -6.86 4.94
N ALA A 63 -15.40 -7.16 4.27
CA ALA A 63 -15.29 -8.27 3.33
C ALA A 63 -15.40 -9.66 4.02
N LEU A 64 -14.87 -9.81 5.24
CA LEU A 64 -15.09 -11.02 6.05
C LEU A 64 -16.57 -11.19 6.40
N ALA A 65 -17.22 -10.14 6.89
CA ALA A 65 -18.65 -10.18 7.20
C ALA A 65 -19.49 -10.49 5.95
N ALA A 66 -19.19 -9.83 4.83
CA ALA A 66 -19.89 -10.06 3.56
C ALA A 66 -19.68 -11.47 3.00
N SER A 67 -18.59 -12.17 3.37
CA SER A 67 -18.32 -13.54 2.95
C SER A 67 -18.89 -14.60 3.90
N ASP A 68 -19.42 -14.22 5.06
CA ASP A 68 -20.05 -15.15 5.99
C ASP A 68 -21.30 -15.80 5.39
N ILE A 69 -22.05 -15.10 4.55
CA ILE A 69 -23.22 -15.65 3.83
C ILE A 69 -22.84 -16.88 2.98
N VAL A 70 -21.65 -16.89 2.36
CA VAL A 70 -21.16 -18.02 1.57
C VAL A 70 -20.84 -19.21 2.48
N VAL A 71 -20.22 -18.95 3.62
CA VAL A 71 -19.89 -19.98 4.61
C VAL A 71 -21.15 -20.61 5.17
N LEU A 72 -22.13 -19.78 5.57
CA LEU A 72 -23.42 -20.23 6.09
C LEU A 72 -24.17 -21.06 5.05
N ARG A 73 -24.32 -20.55 3.82
CA ARG A 73 -25.02 -21.25 2.74
C ARG A 73 -24.38 -22.60 2.42
N ARG A 74 -23.05 -22.68 2.38
CA ARG A 74 -22.34 -23.95 2.12
C ARG A 74 -22.52 -24.93 3.27
N ALA A 75 -22.46 -24.46 4.51
CA ALA A 75 -22.70 -25.29 5.70
C ALA A 75 -24.14 -25.84 5.72
N GLU A 76 -25.15 -25.02 5.41
CA GLU A 76 -26.55 -25.44 5.31
C GLU A 76 -26.76 -26.56 4.28
N LEU A 77 -26.04 -26.50 3.16
CA LEU A 77 -26.10 -27.51 2.10
C LEU A 77 -25.23 -28.74 2.38
N GLY A 78 -24.51 -28.79 3.52
CA GLY A 78 -23.55 -29.85 3.83
C GLY A 78 -22.36 -29.89 2.86
N LEU A 79 -22.09 -28.79 2.16
CA LEU A 79 -21.02 -28.68 1.18
C LEU A 79 -19.77 -28.05 1.80
N ALA A 80 -18.60 -28.54 1.38
CA ALA A 80 -17.35 -27.89 1.73
C ALA A 80 -17.26 -26.47 1.13
N LEU A 81 -16.59 -25.56 1.86
CA LEU A 81 -16.22 -24.25 1.34
C LEU A 81 -15.18 -24.44 0.21
N PRO A 82 -15.38 -23.83 -0.98
CA PRO A 82 -14.39 -23.86 -2.05
C PRO A 82 -13.03 -23.35 -1.58
N GLU A 83 -11.97 -23.87 -2.17
CA GLU A 83 -10.60 -23.49 -1.83
C GLU A 83 -10.37 -21.99 -2.02
N ASP A 84 -10.86 -21.40 -3.12
CA ASP A 84 -10.74 -19.96 -3.39
C ASP A 84 -11.33 -19.11 -2.27
N TRP A 85 -12.52 -19.48 -1.77
CA TRP A 85 -13.17 -18.78 -0.66
C TRP A 85 -12.45 -18.98 0.68
N ARG A 86 -11.83 -20.14 0.89
CA ARG A 86 -11.01 -20.41 2.07
C ARG A 86 -9.75 -19.54 2.05
N THR A 87 -9.04 -19.51 0.92
CA THR A 87 -7.84 -18.70 0.70
C THR A 87 -8.14 -17.21 0.81
N TYR A 88 -9.23 -16.74 0.18
CA TYR A 88 -9.71 -15.36 0.30
C TYR A 88 -9.91 -14.95 1.75
N ARG A 89 -10.62 -15.75 2.55
CA ARG A 89 -10.88 -15.45 3.97
C ARG A 89 -9.63 -15.53 4.84
N ILE A 90 -8.65 -16.38 4.50
CA ILE A 90 -7.34 -16.40 5.17
C ILE A 90 -6.58 -15.10 4.88
N ALA A 91 -6.53 -14.69 3.61
CA ALA A 91 -5.88 -13.46 3.20
C ALA A 91 -6.52 -12.22 3.85
N LEU A 92 -7.85 -12.14 3.93
CA LEU A 92 -8.53 -11.05 4.64
C LEU A 92 -8.13 -10.97 6.12
N ARG A 93 -8.03 -12.11 6.82
CA ARG A 93 -7.57 -12.12 8.22
C ARG A 93 -6.12 -11.68 8.37
N ALA A 94 -5.26 -12.00 7.41
CA ALA A 94 -3.89 -11.52 7.37
C ALA A 94 -3.82 -9.99 7.17
N VAL A 95 -4.74 -9.41 6.41
CA VAL A 95 -4.86 -7.94 6.28
C VAL A 95 -5.32 -7.30 7.59
N VAL A 96 -6.31 -7.90 8.26
CA VAL A 96 -6.80 -7.41 9.57
C VAL A 96 -5.71 -7.43 10.63
N SER A 97 -4.89 -8.49 10.68
CA SER A 97 -3.75 -8.57 11.62
C SER A 97 -2.59 -7.64 11.25
N GLY A 98 -2.59 -7.09 10.03
CA GLY A 98 -1.47 -6.30 9.51
C GLY A 98 -0.27 -7.12 9.05
N ALA A 99 -0.45 -8.43 8.83
CA ALA A 99 0.59 -9.29 8.26
C ALA A 99 0.77 -9.06 6.75
N VAL A 100 -0.27 -8.55 6.08
CA VAL A 100 -0.29 -8.27 4.64
C VAL A 100 -0.96 -6.91 4.39
N ASP A 101 -0.36 -6.10 3.52
CA ASP A 101 -0.85 -4.75 3.21
C ASP A 101 -1.80 -4.68 2.00
N THR A 102 -2.02 -5.79 1.30
CA THR A 102 -2.82 -5.86 0.08
C THR A 102 -4.15 -6.57 0.32
N LEU A 103 -5.25 -5.94 -0.06
CA LEU A 103 -6.57 -6.57 -0.01
C LEU A 103 -6.70 -7.64 -1.11
N PRO A 104 -7.12 -8.88 -0.79
CA PRO A 104 -7.32 -9.92 -1.79
C PRO A 104 -8.54 -9.61 -2.67
N GLU A 105 -8.49 -10.04 -3.93
CA GLU A 105 -9.64 -9.95 -4.83
C GLU A 105 -10.74 -10.93 -4.39
N ARG A 106 -12.00 -10.49 -4.47
CA ARG A 106 -13.15 -11.31 -4.07
C ARG A 106 -13.40 -12.39 -5.14
N PRO A 107 -13.38 -13.68 -4.79
CA PRO A 107 -13.65 -14.76 -5.74
C PRO A 107 -15.11 -14.71 -6.23
N PRO A 108 -15.41 -15.27 -7.41
CA PRO A 108 -16.76 -15.35 -7.92
C PRO A 108 -17.67 -16.14 -6.96
N TRP A 109 -18.97 -15.84 -7.02
CA TRP A 109 -19.94 -16.56 -6.20
C TRP A 109 -19.86 -18.07 -6.47
N PRO A 110 -19.82 -18.92 -5.43
CA PRO A 110 -19.70 -20.34 -5.65
C PRO A 110 -20.93 -20.87 -6.39
N PRO A 111 -20.79 -21.81 -7.34
CA PRO A 111 -21.95 -22.46 -7.92
C PRO A 111 -22.77 -23.14 -6.82
N THR A 112 -24.08 -22.94 -6.85
CA THR A 112 -25.07 -23.82 -6.22
C THR A 112 -25.14 -25.06 -7.10
N ALA A 113 -24.58 -26.18 -6.63
CA ALA A 113 -24.70 -27.46 -7.31
C ALA A 113 -26.18 -27.82 -7.55
#